data_AF-A0A9E3HBA6-F1
#
_entry.id   AF-A0A9E3HBA6-F1
#
_cell.length_a   1.000
_cell.length_b   1.000
_cell.length_c   1.000
_cell.angle_alpha   90.00
_cell.angle_beta   90.00
_cell.angle_gamma   90.00
#
_symmetry.space_group_name_H-M   'P 1'
#
loop_
_entity.id
_entity.type
_entity.pdbx_description
1 polymer ?
#
loop_
_entity_poly.entity_id
_entity_poly.type
_entity_poly.pdbx_seq_one_letter_code
_entity_poly.pdbx_strand_id
1 'polypeptide(L)'
;MKAELLKRLFRAIASSDQEAIDKLTYLVIEEERNRGHTLLADQLENITKKSQKEKSTEFSKQASSIPENLQALTELPTSKRFNLPLVSIIPREKLRHHMVLPENVEKRFCRIEREYAARDRLAHHGLRYRQKILLYGPPGCGKTLGAERLAWNTGLPLLKVRFDAMVSSFLGETASNLRLVFEDASKNPCLLFLDECDSIAKSREDNQEVGEIKRVVNTFLQILDEYQPSSGLLVAATNLNKSLDTALWRRFDDLIAVPKPGEQELEFILKETLSAIEIGSINWSRIIEQMKDFSAAQAVRVAQDAAKRAILEREELVIQEHLEEAIAEIKVPKVSHIAARLAAELPNESCLLYRALIVQSARWPEWAMADEANKLHVLRQIGYGLPNLDRALGNSPNRVTLMTTRERRIVAKQAHVYQVKLPEKLRSQGESLEILLEVTLSYKAQPRRTRRNRRKYLSTWLDWECSKKGEDPERFLERILKEYDAPDDAEKGEGIFKWMLGKQNNHGIIKDVSRSAGTLQKDWTVVNSFELTEAFSIAVVGHEGWNNDPEASVPYSLVVSFEAIQVDIPIYTSIVEAQVETEIQAEIQI
;
A
#
# COMPACT_ATOMS: atom_id res chain seq x y z
N MET A 1 54.69 -46.10 -18.67
CA MET A 1 53.50 -46.56 -17.93
C MET A 1 52.69 -45.43 -17.26
N LYS A 2 53.29 -44.47 -16.52
CA LYS A 2 52.54 -43.37 -15.85
C LYS A 2 51.63 -42.54 -16.76
N ALA A 3 52.02 -42.29 -18.02
CA ALA A 3 51.24 -41.48 -18.95
C ALA A 3 49.92 -42.14 -19.41
N GLU A 4 49.87 -43.47 -19.51
CA GLU A 4 48.67 -44.17 -20.00
C GLU A 4 47.60 -44.30 -18.90
N LEU A 5 48.04 -44.54 -17.66
CA LEU A 5 47.19 -44.59 -16.47
C LEU A 5 46.54 -43.23 -16.18
N LEU A 6 47.33 -42.14 -16.28
CA LEU A 6 46.81 -40.78 -16.22
C LEU A 6 45.79 -40.49 -17.32
N LYS A 7 46.08 -40.88 -18.58
CA LYS A 7 45.12 -40.69 -19.69
C LYS A 7 43.81 -41.46 -19.46
N ARG A 8 43.87 -42.67 -18.90
CA ARG A 8 42.67 -43.46 -18.58
C ARG A 8 41.89 -42.85 -17.42
N LEU A 9 42.57 -42.36 -16.37
CA LEU A 9 41.94 -41.66 -15.25
C LEU A 9 41.20 -40.40 -15.73
N PHE A 10 41.85 -39.55 -16.52
CA PHE A 10 41.23 -38.32 -17.03
C PHE A 10 40.08 -38.61 -18.01
N ARG A 11 40.14 -39.70 -18.79
CA ARG A 11 39.00 -40.15 -19.61
C ARG A 11 37.83 -40.62 -18.76
N ALA A 12 38.08 -41.38 -17.70
CA ALA A 12 37.05 -41.86 -16.79
C ALA A 12 36.37 -40.71 -16.02
N ILE A 13 37.14 -39.67 -15.64
CA ILE A 13 36.62 -38.43 -15.06
C ILE A 13 35.73 -37.69 -16.07
N ALA A 14 36.17 -37.58 -17.33
CA ALA A 14 35.40 -36.92 -18.38
C ALA A 14 34.09 -37.65 -18.73
N SER A 15 34.04 -38.98 -18.58
CA SER A 15 32.84 -39.78 -18.79
C SER A 15 32.00 -39.99 -17.53
N SER A 16 32.40 -39.42 -16.38
CA SER A 16 31.75 -39.59 -15.07
C SER A 16 31.52 -41.05 -14.65
N ASP A 17 32.42 -41.97 -15.04
CA ASP A 17 32.34 -43.40 -14.72
C ASP A 17 33.03 -43.68 -13.37
N GLN A 18 32.21 -43.75 -12.31
CA GLN A 18 32.69 -43.79 -10.94
C GLN A 18 33.41 -45.10 -10.57
N GLU A 19 32.97 -46.25 -11.11
CA GLU A 19 33.59 -47.55 -10.82
C GLU A 19 34.99 -47.67 -11.44
N ALA A 20 35.15 -47.11 -12.65
CA ALA A 20 36.44 -47.07 -13.32
C ALA A 20 37.44 -46.19 -12.57
N ILE A 21 36.98 -45.06 -12.00
CA ILE A 21 37.81 -44.14 -11.20
C ILE A 21 38.28 -44.81 -9.89
N ASP A 22 37.39 -45.52 -9.18
CA ASP A 22 37.72 -46.18 -7.92
C ASP A 22 38.73 -47.32 -8.12
N LYS A 23 38.59 -48.13 -9.20
CA LYS A 23 39.56 -49.17 -9.53
C LYS A 23 40.93 -48.61 -9.91
N LEU A 24 40.96 -47.52 -10.68
CA LEU A 24 42.22 -46.90 -11.12
C LEU A 24 42.95 -46.18 -9.97
N THR A 25 42.22 -45.56 -9.04
CA THR A 25 42.81 -44.93 -7.85
C THR A 25 43.39 -45.96 -6.90
N TYR A 26 42.73 -47.09 -6.69
CA TYR A 26 43.27 -48.21 -5.91
C TYR A 26 44.59 -48.74 -6.49
N LEU A 27 44.64 -48.96 -7.82
CA LEU A 27 45.85 -49.42 -8.52
C LEU A 27 47.04 -48.46 -8.33
N VAL A 28 46.80 -47.15 -8.34
CA VAL A 28 47.85 -46.13 -8.12
C VAL A 28 48.36 -46.16 -6.68
N ILE A 29 47.47 -46.33 -5.69
CA ILE A 29 47.85 -46.43 -4.28
C ILE A 29 48.70 -47.67 -4.03
N GLU A 30 48.29 -48.81 -4.59
CA GLU A 30 49.00 -50.08 -4.43
C GLU A 30 50.39 -50.05 -5.11
N GLU A 31 50.50 -49.40 -6.28
CA GLU A 31 51.78 -49.26 -6.96
C GLU A 31 52.76 -48.35 -6.20
N GLU A 32 52.27 -47.26 -5.58
CA GLU A 32 53.12 -46.38 -4.75
C GLU A 32 53.50 -47.05 -3.41
N ARG A 33 52.67 -47.96 -2.85
CA ARG A 33 53.09 -48.84 -1.73
C ARG A 33 54.21 -49.78 -2.12
N ASN A 34 54.08 -50.45 -3.27
CA ASN A 34 55.08 -51.39 -3.77
C ASN A 34 56.42 -50.71 -4.09
N ARG A 35 56.42 -49.39 -4.36
CA ARG A 35 57.62 -48.56 -4.53
C ARG A 35 58.22 -48.06 -3.22
N GLY A 36 57.63 -48.38 -2.07
CA GLY A 36 58.12 -48.01 -0.74
C GLY A 36 57.64 -46.65 -0.24
N HIS A 37 56.78 -45.95 -0.96
CA HIS A 37 56.21 -44.65 -0.55
C HIS A 37 54.97 -44.85 0.34
N THR A 38 55.16 -45.49 1.50
CA THR A 38 54.08 -45.90 2.40
C THR A 38 53.29 -44.71 2.95
N LEU A 39 53.96 -43.63 3.36
CA LEU A 39 53.32 -42.40 3.84
C LEU A 39 52.43 -41.74 2.77
N LEU A 40 52.88 -41.68 1.52
CA LEU A 40 52.12 -41.09 0.43
C LEU A 40 50.91 -41.97 0.06
N ALA A 41 51.10 -43.29 0.03
CA ALA A 41 50.02 -44.21 -0.23
C ALA A 41 48.94 -44.18 0.87
N ASP A 42 49.34 -44.07 2.14
CA ASP A 42 48.40 -43.92 3.26
C ASP A 42 47.63 -42.60 3.21
N GLN A 43 48.28 -41.51 2.78
CA GLN A 43 47.61 -40.23 2.52
C GLN A 43 46.60 -40.34 1.37
N LEU A 44 46.98 -40.98 0.26
CA LEU A 44 46.09 -41.18 -0.89
C LEU A 44 44.90 -42.10 -0.56
N GLU A 45 45.11 -43.15 0.23
CA GLU A 45 44.05 -44.04 0.70
C GLU A 45 43.10 -43.34 1.67
N ASN A 46 43.61 -42.46 2.53
CA ASN A 46 42.76 -41.66 3.41
C ASN A 46 41.91 -40.66 2.64
N ILE A 47 42.43 -40.07 1.55
CA ILE A 47 41.66 -39.17 0.67
C ILE A 47 40.53 -39.93 -0.04
N THR A 48 40.79 -41.12 -0.58
CA THR A 48 39.75 -41.93 -1.24
C THR A 48 38.71 -42.44 -0.25
N LYS A 49 39.11 -42.85 0.96
CA LYS A 49 38.18 -43.26 2.03
C LYS A 49 37.32 -42.10 2.57
N LYS A 50 37.85 -40.87 2.63
CA LYS A 50 37.07 -39.68 3.03
C LYS A 50 35.94 -39.41 2.03
N SER A 51 36.22 -39.54 0.73
CA SER A 51 35.23 -39.40 -0.35
C SER A 51 34.18 -40.52 -0.36
N GLN A 52 34.54 -41.77 -0.02
CA GLN A 52 33.56 -42.86 0.14
C GLN A 52 32.70 -42.70 1.41
N LYS A 53 33.26 -42.15 2.50
CA LYS A 53 32.49 -41.82 3.72
C LYS A 53 31.44 -40.73 3.44
N GLU A 54 31.80 -39.70 2.70
CA GLU A 54 30.89 -38.63 2.26
C GLU A 54 29.70 -39.19 1.46
N LYS A 55 29.92 -40.11 0.52
CA LYS A 55 28.84 -40.80 -0.24
C LYS A 55 27.93 -41.70 0.61
N SER A 56 28.46 -42.36 1.63
CA SER A 56 27.64 -43.20 2.52
C SER A 56 26.76 -42.38 3.50
N THR A 57 27.10 -41.11 3.74
CA THR A 57 26.27 -40.15 4.47
C THR A 57 25.31 -39.34 3.58
N GLU A 58 25.49 -39.36 2.26
CA GLU A 58 24.63 -38.66 1.29
C GLU A 58 23.23 -39.29 1.09
N PHE A 59 22.99 -40.52 1.54
CA PHE A 59 21.64 -41.10 1.56
C PHE A 59 20.80 -40.77 2.80
N SER A 60 21.31 -39.95 3.73
CA SER A 60 20.49 -39.51 4.89
C SER A 60 20.66 -38.05 5.32
N LYS A 61 21.49 -37.23 4.65
CA LYS A 61 21.60 -35.80 4.97
C LYS A 61 21.70 -34.93 3.72
N GLN A 62 20.54 -34.62 3.14
CA GLN A 62 20.37 -33.38 2.39
C GLN A 62 20.41 -32.21 3.38
N ALA A 63 21.60 -31.65 3.61
CA ALA A 63 21.84 -30.23 3.89
C ALA A 63 23.33 -30.01 4.25
N SER A 64 23.95 -29.08 3.52
CA SER A 64 25.16 -28.32 3.85
C SER A 64 26.50 -29.05 4.01
N SER A 65 27.47 -28.73 3.15
CA SER A 65 28.70 -28.05 3.59
C SER A 65 29.56 -27.56 2.40
N ILE A 66 30.02 -26.31 2.54
CA ILE A 66 30.98 -25.58 1.69
C ILE A 66 32.40 -25.78 2.30
N PRO A 67 33.50 -25.65 1.54
CA PRO A 67 34.86 -26.05 1.96
C PRO A 67 35.49 -25.25 3.12
N GLU A 68 36.41 -25.92 3.83
CA GLU A 68 37.12 -25.55 5.08
C GLU A 68 38.09 -24.34 5.04
N ASN A 69 37.90 -23.32 4.20
CA ASN A 69 38.77 -22.11 4.20
C ASN A 69 38.05 -20.81 4.62
N LEU A 70 37.14 -20.91 5.59
CA LEU A 70 36.52 -19.79 6.30
C LEU A 70 36.53 -20.05 7.82
N GLN A 71 37.69 -20.34 8.40
CA GLN A 71 37.86 -20.29 9.86
C GLN A 71 37.97 -18.83 10.33
N ALA A 72 36.86 -18.11 10.19
CA ALA A 72 36.46 -16.93 10.97
C ALA A 72 34.99 -16.59 10.64
N LEU A 73 34.09 -17.57 10.71
CA LEU A 73 32.66 -17.25 10.76
C LEU A 73 32.38 -16.67 12.15
N THR A 74 32.31 -15.34 12.23
CA THR A 74 31.76 -14.65 13.39
C THR A 74 30.31 -15.11 13.52
N GLU A 75 29.93 -15.68 14.67
CA GLU A 75 28.54 -16.03 14.94
C GLU A 75 27.70 -14.76 14.85
N LEU A 76 26.74 -14.73 13.90
CA LEU A 76 25.79 -13.64 13.80
C LEU A 76 25.01 -13.54 15.12
N PRO A 77 24.71 -12.32 15.61
CA PRO A 77 23.93 -12.18 16.82
C PRO A 77 22.54 -12.79 16.61
N THR A 78 22.21 -13.80 17.40
CA THR A 78 20.90 -14.49 17.38
C THR A 78 20.06 -14.11 18.59
N SER A 79 18.73 -14.13 18.42
CA SER A 79 17.81 -13.96 19.56
C SER A 79 17.96 -15.13 20.54
N LYS A 80 18.05 -14.86 21.86
CA LYS A 80 18.22 -15.90 22.89
C LYS A 80 17.07 -16.93 22.94
N ARG A 81 15.85 -16.58 22.51
CA ARG A 81 14.68 -17.48 22.52
C ARG A 81 14.45 -18.28 21.24
N PHE A 82 14.61 -17.66 20.07
CA PHE A 82 14.23 -18.28 18.79
C PHE A 82 15.42 -18.67 17.90
N ASN A 83 16.64 -18.40 18.34
CA ASN A 83 17.88 -18.58 17.56
C ASN A 83 17.82 -17.99 16.14
N LEU A 84 17.03 -16.92 15.95
CA LEU A 84 16.87 -16.23 14.68
C LEU A 84 17.97 -15.19 14.50
N PRO A 85 18.56 -15.04 13.30
CA PRO A 85 19.57 -14.03 13.03
C PRO A 85 18.93 -12.63 13.11
N LEU A 86 19.49 -11.78 13.98
CA LEU A 86 19.03 -10.39 14.17
C LEU A 86 19.44 -9.46 13.01
N VAL A 87 20.42 -9.91 12.20
CA VAL A 87 20.99 -9.17 11.07
C VAL A 87 21.07 -10.08 9.85
N SER A 88 20.77 -9.55 8.67
CA SER A 88 21.09 -10.18 7.39
C SER A 88 22.30 -9.49 6.75
N ILE A 89 23.32 -10.28 6.42
CA ILE A 89 24.47 -9.81 5.65
C ILE A 89 24.12 -9.91 4.17
N ILE A 90 24.20 -8.80 3.45
CA ILE A 90 24.05 -8.77 2.00
C ILE A 90 25.47 -8.65 1.39
N PRO A 91 25.95 -9.68 0.67
CA PRO A 91 27.24 -9.63 0.01
C PRO A 91 27.30 -8.51 -1.02
N ARG A 92 28.49 -7.92 -1.17
CA ARG A 92 28.72 -6.79 -2.07
C ARG A 92 28.17 -7.03 -3.49
N GLU A 93 28.40 -8.21 -4.05
CA GLU A 93 27.96 -8.60 -5.40
C GLU A 93 26.44 -8.54 -5.62
N LYS A 94 25.65 -8.62 -4.55
CA LYS A 94 24.19 -8.56 -4.59
C LYS A 94 23.64 -7.15 -4.34
N LEU A 95 24.50 -6.17 -4.06
CA LEU A 95 24.09 -4.80 -3.79
C LEU A 95 23.74 -4.07 -5.09
N ARG A 96 22.52 -3.54 -5.12
CA ARG A 96 22.13 -2.62 -6.17
C ARG A 96 22.78 -1.26 -5.89
N HIS A 97 23.35 -0.66 -6.92
CA HIS A 97 24.15 0.56 -6.76
C HIS A 97 23.82 1.64 -7.79
N HIS A 98 23.19 1.27 -8.91
CA HIS A 98 22.72 2.25 -9.87
C HIS A 98 21.45 2.94 -9.35
N MET A 99 21.57 4.23 -9.05
CA MET A 99 20.50 5.02 -8.47
C MET A 99 20.45 6.38 -9.17
N VAL A 100 19.26 6.78 -9.62
CA VAL A 100 19.01 8.06 -10.26
C VAL A 100 18.50 9.03 -9.20
N LEU A 101 19.19 10.15 -9.03
CA LEU A 101 18.91 11.15 -8.00
C LEU A 101 19.02 12.56 -8.58
N PRO A 102 18.24 13.51 -8.05
CA PRO A 102 18.46 14.93 -8.35
C PRO A 102 19.87 15.38 -7.96
N GLU A 103 20.43 16.32 -8.71
CA GLU A 103 21.84 16.73 -8.59
C GLU A 103 22.23 17.17 -7.17
N ASN A 104 21.32 17.83 -6.46
CA ASN A 104 21.54 18.26 -5.08
C ASN A 104 21.64 17.08 -4.10
N VAL A 105 20.86 16.02 -4.29
CA VAL A 105 20.90 14.80 -3.47
C VAL A 105 22.12 13.96 -3.84
N GLU A 106 22.40 13.83 -5.13
CA GLU A 106 23.57 13.13 -5.67
C GLU A 106 24.88 13.66 -5.07
N LYS A 107 25.05 15.00 -5.04
CA LYS A 107 26.20 15.65 -4.40
C LYS A 107 26.38 15.26 -2.93
N ARG A 108 25.30 15.02 -2.20
CA ARG A 108 25.35 14.63 -0.78
C ARG A 108 25.78 13.18 -0.61
N PHE A 109 25.28 12.26 -1.44
CA PHE A 109 25.77 10.88 -1.48
C PHE A 109 27.26 10.83 -1.82
N CYS A 110 27.67 11.50 -2.90
CA CYS A 110 29.08 11.57 -3.29
C CYS A 110 29.97 12.21 -2.20
N ARG A 111 29.46 13.18 -1.44
CA ARG A 111 30.20 13.75 -0.30
C ARG A 111 30.49 12.70 0.75
N ILE A 112 29.49 11.90 1.16
CA ILE A 112 29.67 10.82 2.15
C ILE A 112 30.68 9.79 1.64
N GLU A 113 30.54 9.37 0.38
CA GLU A 113 31.43 8.39 -0.25
C GLU A 113 32.90 8.90 -0.26
N ARG A 114 33.11 10.18 -0.60
CA ARG A 114 34.43 10.82 -0.60
C ARG A 114 35.01 11.00 0.80
N GLU A 115 34.18 11.39 1.78
CA GLU A 115 34.61 11.53 3.16
C GLU A 115 35.03 10.18 3.75
N TYR A 116 34.28 9.11 3.44
CA TYR A 116 34.65 7.75 3.86
C TYR A 116 35.96 7.27 3.20
N ALA A 117 36.13 7.52 1.91
CA ALA A 117 37.37 7.20 1.19
C ALA A 117 38.58 7.99 1.72
N ALA A 118 38.35 9.21 2.22
CA ALA A 118 39.37 10.09 2.79
C ALA A 118 39.47 10.00 4.33
N ARG A 119 38.81 9.03 4.98
CA ARG A 119 38.69 8.95 6.45
C ARG A 119 40.02 9.04 7.18
N ASP A 120 41.06 8.36 6.68
CA ASP A 120 42.38 8.37 7.31
C ASP A 120 43.01 9.75 7.20
N ARG A 121 42.92 10.40 6.02
CA ARG A 121 43.42 11.77 5.82
C ARG A 121 42.70 12.78 6.70
N LEU A 122 41.38 12.65 6.85
CA LEU A 122 40.60 13.50 7.76
C LEU A 122 41.05 13.31 9.21
N ALA A 123 41.26 12.07 9.64
CA ALA A 123 41.71 11.75 10.99
C ALA A 123 43.10 12.35 11.31
N HIS A 124 44.03 12.39 10.35
CA HIS A 124 45.33 13.06 10.51
C HIS A 124 45.20 14.57 10.79
N HIS A 125 44.13 15.20 10.32
CA HIS A 125 43.81 16.61 10.59
C HIS A 125 42.86 16.78 11.80
N GLY A 126 42.58 15.73 12.57
CA GLY A 126 41.66 15.77 13.70
C GLY A 126 40.18 15.88 13.30
N LEU A 127 39.85 15.67 12.03
CA LEU A 127 38.50 15.72 11.50
C LEU A 127 37.90 14.31 11.43
N ARG A 128 36.60 14.20 11.71
CA ARG A 128 35.84 12.96 11.55
C ARG A 128 34.96 13.06 10.30
N TYR A 129 34.88 11.96 9.56
CA TYR A 129 33.90 11.82 8.47
C TYR A 129 32.50 11.59 9.05
N ARG A 130 31.45 11.83 8.25
CA ARG A 130 30.08 11.52 8.64
C ARG A 130 29.85 10.02 8.77
N GLN A 131 29.41 9.58 9.93
CA GLN A 131 29.23 8.18 10.25
C GLN A 131 27.76 7.78 10.33
N LYS A 132 26.88 8.67 10.79
CA LYS A 132 25.46 8.40 11.02
C LYS A 132 24.61 9.19 10.03
N ILE A 133 23.94 8.49 9.12
CA ILE A 133 23.16 9.09 8.03
C ILE A 133 21.69 8.65 8.16
N LEU A 134 20.75 9.59 8.06
CA LEU A 134 19.33 9.30 7.97
C LEU A 134 18.82 9.64 6.57
N LEU A 135 18.24 8.65 5.90
CA LEU A 135 17.52 8.79 4.64
C LEU A 135 16.02 8.90 4.93
N TYR A 136 15.38 9.98 4.48
CA TYR A 136 13.95 10.18 4.67
C TYR A 136 13.25 10.65 3.40
N GLY A 137 11.95 10.41 3.30
CA GLY A 137 11.14 10.85 2.16
C GLY A 137 10.04 9.87 1.79
N PRO A 138 9.31 10.12 0.70
CA PRO A 138 8.20 9.28 0.26
C PRO A 138 8.59 7.81 0.03
N PRO A 139 7.65 6.87 0.23
CA PRO A 139 7.88 5.45 -0.05
C PRO A 139 8.19 5.22 -1.53
N GLY A 140 8.95 4.16 -1.83
CA GLY A 140 9.26 3.77 -3.22
C GLY A 140 10.26 4.68 -3.96
N CYS A 141 10.92 5.62 -3.29
CA CYS A 141 11.90 6.53 -3.92
C CYS A 141 13.37 6.08 -3.76
N GLY A 142 13.60 4.84 -3.31
CA GLY A 142 14.95 4.25 -3.30
C GLY A 142 15.78 4.49 -2.03
N LYS A 143 15.18 4.70 -0.86
CA LYS A 143 15.92 4.82 0.41
C LYS A 143 16.77 3.58 0.72
N THR A 144 16.19 2.38 0.62
CA THR A 144 16.92 1.10 0.77
C THR A 144 18.01 0.96 -0.30
N LEU A 145 17.73 1.35 -1.54
CA LEU A 145 18.70 1.37 -2.63
C LEU A 145 19.87 2.35 -2.35
N GLY A 146 19.60 3.48 -1.70
CA GLY A 146 20.64 4.43 -1.27
C GLY A 146 21.61 3.83 -0.26
N ALA A 147 21.12 3.01 0.69
CA ALA A 147 22.00 2.30 1.62
C ALA A 147 22.84 1.22 0.90
N GLU A 148 22.25 0.47 -0.02
CA GLU A 148 22.96 -0.51 -0.85
C GLU A 148 24.05 0.15 -1.71
N ARG A 149 23.74 1.30 -2.32
CA ARG A 149 24.71 2.12 -3.07
C ARG A 149 25.88 2.57 -2.20
N LEU A 150 25.60 3.13 -1.01
CA LEU A 150 26.65 3.58 -0.10
C LEU A 150 27.55 2.41 0.30
N ALA A 151 26.99 1.25 0.61
CA ALA A 151 27.76 0.05 0.93
C ALA A 151 28.63 -0.39 -0.26
N TRP A 152 28.08 -0.38 -1.48
CA TRP A 152 28.81 -0.72 -2.69
C TRP A 152 29.99 0.20 -2.97
N ASN A 153 29.78 1.53 -2.92
CA ASN A 153 30.79 2.54 -3.23
C ASN A 153 31.85 2.68 -2.14
N THR A 154 31.51 2.40 -0.89
CA THR A 154 32.47 2.39 0.23
C THR A 154 33.21 1.06 0.37
N GLY A 155 32.73 0.01 -0.29
CA GLY A 155 33.28 -1.35 -0.17
C GLY A 155 32.92 -2.04 1.14
N LEU A 156 31.98 -1.49 1.90
CA LEU A 156 31.54 -2.04 3.18
C LEU A 156 30.53 -3.18 2.98
N PRO A 157 30.60 -4.27 3.77
CA PRO A 157 29.51 -5.23 3.84
C PRO A 157 28.25 -4.56 4.42
N LEU A 158 27.09 -4.86 3.83
CA LEU A 158 25.81 -4.33 4.28
C LEU A 158 25.19 -5.28 5.31
N LEU A 159 25.05 -4.79 6.54
CA LEU A 159 24.38 -5.48 7.65
C LEU A 159 22.99 -4.88 7.81
N LYS A 160 21.97 -5.53 7.24
CA LYS A 160 20.58 -5.08 7.36
C LYS A 160 19.95 -5.65 8.62
N VAL A 161 19.47 -4.77 9.48
CA VAL A 161 18.80 -5.14 10.73
C VAL A 161 17.39 -5.63 10.46
N ARG A 162 17.00 -6.73 11.10
CA ARG A 162 15.68 -7.36 10.96
C ARG A 162 14.77 -7.00 12.13
N PHE A 163 14.01 -5.91 11.97
CA PHE A 163 13.08 -5.47 13.03
C PHE A 163 11.97 -6.49 13.32
N ASP A 164 11.53 -7.25 12.32
CA ASP A 164 10.58 -8.37 12.46
C ASP A 164 11.09 -9.47 13.42
N ALA A 165 12.41 -9.70 13.48
CA ALA A 165 13.03 -10.66 14.37
C ALA A 165 13.39 -10.06 15.75
N MET A 166 13.33 -8.73 15.89
CA MET A 166 13.70 -8.01 17.12
C MET A 166 12.50 -7.56 17.96
N VAL A 167 11.38 -7.22 17.33
CA VAL A 167 10.16 -6.76 18.00
C VAL A 167 9.37 -7.99 18.47
N SER A 168 9.61 -8.39 19.73
CA SER A 168 8.81 -9.42 20.40
C SER A 168 7.76 -8.78 21.31
N SER A 169 6.82 -9.58 21.83
CA SER A 169 5.87 -9.16 22.88
C SER A 169 6.55 -8.74 24.20
N PHE A 170 7.88 -8.89 24.32
CA PHE A 170 8.66 -8.53 25.50
C PHE A 170 9.67 -7.41 25.17
N LEU A 171 9.31 -6.17 25.52
CA LEU A 171 10.06 -4.95 25.16
C LEU A 171 11.49 -4.87 25.73
N GLY A 172 11.77 -5.55 26.85
CA GLY A 172 13.13 -5.63 27.42
C GLY A 172 14.12 -6.48 26.59
N GLU A 173 13.61 -7.50 25.89
CA GLU A 173 14.42 -8.35 25.01
C GLU A 173 14.81 -7.59 23.72
N THR A 174 13.91 -6.74 23.22
CA THR A 174 14.15 -5.88 22.05
C THR A 174 15.36 -4.97 22.26
N ALA A 175 15.45 -4.31 23.42
CA ALA A 175 16.57 -3.43 23.75
C ALA A 175 17.91 -4.18 23.90
N SER A 176 17.89 -5.38 24.49
CA SER A 176 19.11 -6.22 24.61
C SER A 176 19.60 -6.70 23.24
N ASN A 177 18.68 -7.10 22.36
CA ASN A 177 19.02 -7.56 21.01
C ASN A 177 19.62 -6.43 20.17
N LEU A 178 19.06 -5.22 20.27
CA LEU A 178 19.62 -4.03 19.62
C LEU A 178 21.05 -3.73 20.10
N ARG A 179 21.34 -3.81 21.41
CA ARG A 179 22.71 -3.63 21.92
C ARG A 179 23.68 -4.63 21.32
N LEU A 180 23.31 -5.91 21.28
CA LEU A 180 24.14 -6.96 20.70
C LEU A 180 24.45 -6.71 19.22
N VAL A 181 23.45 -6.28 18.43
CA VAL A 181 23.66 -5.95 17.01
C VAL A 181 24.65 -4.79 16.84
N PHE A 182 24.49 -3.72 17.61
CA PHE A 182 25.35 -2.54 17.52
C PHE A 182 26.77 -2.82 18.04
N GLU A 183 26.90 -3.59 19.12
CA GLU A 183 28.20 -4.05 19.63
C GLU A 183 28.92 -4.90 18.58
N ASP A 184 28.22 -5.86 17.96
CA ASP A 184 28.82 -6.71 16.93
C ASP A 184 29.22 -5.92 15.68
N ALA A 185 28.35 -5.01 15.23
CA ALA A 185 28.63 -4.09 14.12
C ALA A 185 29.80 -3.11 14.42
N SER A 186 30.15 -2.89 15.68
CA SER A 186 31.29 -2.04 16.06
C SER A 186 32.64 -2.77 15.96
N LYS A 187 32.64 -4.11 15.99
CA LYS A 187 33.86 -4.93 15.96
C LYS A 187 34.52 -4.95 14.58
N ASN A 188 33.71 -4.93 13.51
CA ASN A 188 34.16 -5.03 12.14
C ASN A 188 33.65 -3.85 11.29
N PRO A 189 34.44 -3.31 10.35
CA PRO A 189 33.98 -2.28 9.42
C PRO A 189 32.78 -2.78 8.60
N CYS A 190 31.63 -2.15 8.79
CA CYS A 190 30.41 -2.48 8.07
C CYS A 190 29.52 -1.24 7.84
N LEU A 191 28.57 -1.38 6.93
CA LEU A 191 27.43 -0.48 6.83
C LEU A 191 26.25 -1.12 7.56
N LEU A 192 25.94 -0.62 8.76
CA LEU A 192 24.76 -1.03 9.52
C LEU A 192 23.53 -0.30 8.97
N PHE A 193 22.55 -1.04 8.47
CA PHE A 193 21.35 -0.48 7.85
C PHE A 193 20.09 -0.76 8.68
N LEU A 194 19.43 0.32 9.10
CA LEU A 194 18.16 0.31 9.83
C LEU A 194 17.03 0.74 8.89
N ASP A 195 16.33 -0.22 8.31
CA ASP A 195 15.16 0.05 7.45
C ASP A 195 13.90 0.30 8.28
N GLU A 196 13.00 1.18 7.85
CA GLU A 196 11.73 1.46 8.53
C GLU A 196 11.88 1.81 10.02
N CYS A 197 12.87 2.63 10.37
CA CYS A 197 13.14 2.99 11.78
C CYS A 197 11.97 3.74 12.45
N ASP A 198 11.00 4.23 11.68
CA ASP A 198 9.75 4.80 12.18
C ASP A 198 8.83 3.78 12.85
N SER A 199 8.93 2.49 12.54
CA SER A 199 8.21 1.43 13.25
C SER A 199 8.48 1.42 14.75
N ILE A 200 9.71 1.79 15.15
CA ILE A 200 10.10 1.92 16.56
C ILE A 200 9.67 3.28 17.12
N ALA A 201 9.71 4.35 16.32
CA ALA A 201 9.54 5.74 16.78
C ALA A 201 8.10 6.28 16.81
N LYS A 202 7.18 5.73 16.00
CA LYS A 202 5.77 6.19 15.85
C LYS A 202 4.93 6.09 17.11
N SER A 203 5.27 5.21 18.04
CA SER A 203 4.45 4.88 19.21
C SER A 203 4.49 5.93 20.35
N ARG A 204 4.83 7.19 20.05
CA ARG A 204 4.79 8.30 21.02
C ARG A 204 3.44 9.02 21.07
N GLU A 205 2.63 8.94 20.00
CA GLU A 205 1.41 9.74 19.83
C GLU A 205 0.11 9.00 20.24
N ASP A 206 0.11 7.67 20.35
CA ASP A 206 -1.06 6.93 20.84
C ASP A 206 -1.10 6.98 22.38
N ASN A 207 -2.06 7.75 22.91
CA ASN A 207 -2.28 7.95 24.35
C ASN A 207 -2.78 6.70 25.10
N GLN A 208 -2.98 5.56 24.43
CA GLN A 208 -3.57 4.36 25.03
C GLN A 208 -2.59 3.19 25.24
N GLU A 209 -1.37 3.21 24.68
CA GLU A 209 -0.38 2.13 24.88
C GLU A 209 0.93 2.59 25.55
N VAL A 210 0.94 2.43 26.89
CA VAL A 210 2.03 1.96 27.77
C VAL A 210 3.44 2.59 27.60
N GLY A 211 3.92 3.28 28.66
CA GLY A 211 5.26 3.91 28.75
C GLY A 211 6.49 3.02 28.52
N GLU A 212 6.32 1.72 28.29
CA GLU A 212 7.39 0.79 27.93
C GLU A 212 7.92 1.01 26.51
N ILE A 213 7.06 1.39 25.55
CA ILE A 213 7.52 1.66 24.18
C ILE A 213 8.37 2.94 24.14
N LYS A 214 7.99 3.95 24.92
CA LYS A 214 8.81 5.16 25.15
C LYS A 214 10.19 4.81 25.74
N ARG A 215 10.27 3.79 26.60
CA ARG A 215 11.53 3.28 27.17
C ARG A 215 12.41 2.60 26.10
N VAL A 216 11.82 1.82 25.18
CA VAL A 216 12.57 1.20 24.07
C VAL A 216 13.12 2.26 23.12
N VAL A 217 12.33 3.27 22.76
CA VAL A 217 12.79 4.41 21.92
C VAL A 217 13.94 5.17 22.60
N ASN A 218 13.81 5.48 23.88
CA ASN A 218 14.86 6.17 24.63
C ASN A 218 16.13 5.30 24.73
N THR A 219 15.98 3.98 24.86
CA THR A 219 17.12 3.06 24.89
C THR A 219 17.78 2.96 23.51
N PHE A 220 16.99 2.94 22.43
CA PHE A 220 17.51 2.99 21.07
C PHE A 220 18.27 4.29 20.79
N LEU A 221 17.75 5.43 21.23
CA LEU A 221 18.45 6.72 21.19
C LEU A 221 19.77 6.69 21.98
N GLN A 222 19.78 6.08 23.16
CA GLN A 222 21.00 5.92 23.94
C GLN A 222 22.03 5.04 23.23
N ILE A 223 21.60 3.92 22.62
CA ILE A 223 22.46 3.05 21.82
C ILE A 223 23.03 3.81 20.62
N LEU A 224 22.20 4.62 19.94
CA LEU A 224 22.65 5.49 18.86
C LEU A 224 23.70 6.49 19.33
N ASP A 225 23.59 7.04 20.53
CA ASP A 225 24.55 8.00 21.11
C ASP A 225 25.89 7.32 21.45
N GLU A 226 25.83 6.14 22.06
CA GLU A 226 26.99 5.35 22.45
C GLU A 226 27.70 4.72 21.25
N TYR A 227 26.97 4.46 20.15
CA TYR A 227 27.54 3.85 18.96
C TYR A 227 28.51 4.79 18.26
N GLN A 228 29.78 4.42 18.28
CA GLN A 228 30.85 5.03 17.50
C GLN A 228 31.42 3.96 16.58
N PRO A 229 31.06 3.94 15.29
CA PRO A 229 31.60 2.95 14.38
C PRO A 229 33.11 3.18 14.23
N SER A 230 33.89 2.14 14.52
CA SER A 230 35.37 2.19 14.52
C SER A 230 35.95 2.45 13.12
N SER A 231 35.24 2.03 12.05
CA SER A 231 35.53 2.34 10.64
C SER A 231 34.35 2.01 9.70
N GLY A 232 33.12 2.16 10.19
CA GLY A 232 31.88 1.83 9.48
C GLY A 232 30.98 3.02 9.22
N LEU A 233 29.78 2.73 8.70
CA LEU A 233 28.68 3.68 8.50
C LEU A 233 27.40 3.13 9.14
N LEU A 234 26.59 4.00 9.71
CA LEU A 234 25.22 3.72 10.12
C LEU A 234 24.29 4.47 9.18
N VAL A 235 23.42 3.75 8.48
CA VAL A 235 22.38 4.35 7.65
C VAL A 235 21.01 3.92 8.19
N ALA A 236 20.15 4.88 8.49
CA ALA A 236 18.76 4.62 8.83
C ALA A 236 17.84 5.14 7.72
N ALA A 237 16.71 4.48 7.47
CA ALA A 237 15.71 4.90 6.51
C ALA A 237 14.31 5.04 7.14
N THR A 238 13.59 6.10 6.78
CA THR A 238 12.23 6.38 7.26
C THR A 238 11.31 6.91 6.16
N ASN A 239 10.02 6.55 6.24
CA ASN A 239 8.98 7.00 5.31
C ASN A 239 8.23 8.26 5.78
N LEU A 240 8.49 8.75 7.01
CA LEU A 240 7.73 9.84 7.62
C LEU A 240 8.25 11.22 7.20
N ASN A 241 7.36 12.06 6.67
CA ASN A 241 7.66 13.45 6.35
C ASN A 241 7.39 14.42 7.53
N LYS A 242 6.76 13.99 8.65
CA LYS A 242 6.32 14.91 9.73
C LYS A 242 6.37 14.42 11.20
N SER A 243 6.40 13.12 11.53
CA SER A 243 6.20 12.65 12.92
C SER A 243 7.41 11.92 13.57
N LEU A 244 8.63 12.15 13.09
CA LEU A 244 9.82 11.69 13.80
C LEU A 244 10.22 12.69 14.90
N ASP A 245 10.51 12.19 16.10
CA ASP A 245 10.98 13.00 17.22
C ASP A 245 12.22 13.82 16.81
N THR A 246 12.16 15.14 17.00
CA THR A 246 13.30 16.05 16.79
C THR A 246 14.56 15.62 17.54
N ALA A 247 14.44 14.79 18.59
CA ALA A 247 15.56 14.17 19.28
C ALA A 247 16.40 13.25 18.37
N LEU A 248 15.76 12.46 17.49
CA LEU A 248 16.46 11.56 16.57
C LEU A 248 17.30 12.35 15.56
N TRP A 249 16.78 13.46 15.03
CA TRP A 249 17.47 14.25 14.01
C TRP A 249 18.84 14.78 14.48
N ARG A 250 18.96 15.13 15.76
CA ARG A 250 20.21 15.64 16.35
C ARG A 250 21.31 14.58 16.51
N ARG A 251 21.00 13.29 16.32
CA ARG A 251 21.95 12.17 16.51
C ARG A 251 22.55 11.64 15.22
N PHE A 252 22.05 12.11 14.08
CA PHE A 252 22.61 11.82 12.77
C PHE A 252 23.48 13.00 12.32
N ASP A 253 24.62 12.69 11.72
CA ASP A 253 25.56 13.67 11.18
C ASP A 253 25.05 14.29 9.87
N ASP A 254 24.16 13.59 9.17
CA ASP A 254 23.54 14.08 7.93
C ASP A 254 22.12 13.53 7.73
N LEU A 255 21.21 14.41 7.29
CA LEU A 255 19.80 14.12 7.05
C LEU A 255 19.48 14.28 5.56
N ILE A 256 19.43 13.19 4.80
CA ILE A 256 19.23 13.23 3.35
C ILE A 256 17.76 12.97 3.00
N ALA A 257 17.12 13.99 2.44
CA ALA A 257 15.82 13.83 1.79
C ALA A 257 16.02 13.11 0.45
N VAL A 258 15.30 12.01 0.27
CA VAL A 258 15.19 11.29 -1.01
C VAL A 258 13.81 11.63 -1.58
N PRO A 259 13.69 12.68 -2.41
CA PRO A 259 12.41 13.15 -2.91
C PRO A 259 11.86 12.22 -3.99
N LYS A 260 10.63 12.50 -4.45
CA LYS A 260 10.14 11.93 -5.70
C LYS A 260 11.06 12.38 -6.86
N PRO A 261 11.24 11.54 -7.91
CA PRO A 261 11.98 11.94 -9.10
C PRO A 261 11.29 13.11 -9.80
N GLY A 262 12.08 14.04 -10.34
CA GLY A 262 11.59 15.09 -11.23
C GLY A 262 11.46 14.57 -12.67
N GLU A 263 11.15 15.48 -13.59
CA GLU A 263 10.90 15.14 -14.99
C GLU A 263 12.14 14.50 -15.66
N GLN A 264 13.33 15.04 -15.39
CA GLN A 264 14.59 14.51 -15.94
C GLN A 264 14.93 13.14 -15.36
N GLU A 265 14.75 12.95 -14.05
CA GLU A 265 15.03 11.67 -13.39
C GLU A 265 14.04 10.60 -13.83
N LEU A 266 12.76 10.93 -14.02
CA LEU A 266 11.76 10.01 -14.54
C LEU A 266 12.14 9.52 -15.95
N GLU A 267 12.57 10.43 -16.83
CA GLU A 267 12.98 10.07 -18.18
C GLU A 267 14.20 9.14 -18.18
N PHE A 268 15.18 9.45 -17.32
CA PHE A 268 16.37 8.62 -17.18
C PHE A 268 16.02 7.23 -16.61
N ILE A 269 15.18 7.15 -15.58
CA ILE A 269 14.73 5.88 -15.00
C ILE A 269 14.02 5.02 -16.06
N LEU A 270 13.14 5.61 -16.86
CA LEU A 270 12.43 4.88 -17.91
C LEU A 270 13.38 4.35 -18.98
N LYS A 271 14.26 5.21 -19.52
CA LYS A 271 15.22 4.82 -20.56
C LYS A 271 16.21 3.77 -20.08
N GLU A 272 16.72 3.92 -18.87
CA GLU A 272 17.64 2.96 -18.27
C GLU A 272 16.96 1.60 -18.06
N THR A 273 15.73 1.60 -17.55
CA THR A 273 14.95 0.36 -17.33
C THR A 273 14.61 -0.34 -18.64
N LEU A 274 14.40 0.42 -19.73
CA LEU A 274 14.11 -0.09 -21.07
C LEU A 274 15.37 -0.36 -21.90
N SER A 275 16.58 -0.11 -21.39
CA SER A 275 17.83 -0.19 -22.16
C SER A 275 18.12 -1.56 -22.80
N ALA A 276 17.51 -2.63 -22.26
CA ALA A 276 17.65 -3.98 -22.78
C ALA A 276 16.73 -4.31 -23.98
N ILE A 277 15.81 -3.41 -24.35
CA ILE A 277 14.80 -3.62 -25.38
C ILE A 277 14.83 -2.43 -26.36
N GLU A 278 14.60 -2.70 -27.64
CA GLU A 278 14.53 -1.64 -28.63
C GLU A 278 13.29 -0.75 -28.42
N ILE A 279 13.48 0.55 -28.54
CA ILE A 279 12.44 1.55 -28.26
C ILE A 279 12.00 2.16 -29.59
N GLY A 280 10.69 2.14 -29.86
CA GLY A 280 10.10 2.76 -31.04
C GLY A 280 9.97 4.29 -30.92
N SER A 281 9.08 4.87 -31.72
CA SER A 281 8.78 6.31 -31.65
C SER A 281 7.98 6.63 -30.38
N ILE A 282 8.61 7.25 -29.38
CA ILE A 282 7.99 7.64 -28.12
C ILE A 282 8.11 9.14 -27.89
N ASN A 283 6.98 9.80 -27.62
CA ASN A 283 6.97 11.16 -27.12
C ASN A 283 7.23 11.20 -25.61
N TRP A 284 8.49 11.32 -25.22
CA TRP A 284 8.91 11.34 -23.82
C TRP A 284 8.26 12.47 -23.02
N SER A 285 8.14 13.68 -23.57
CA SER A 285 7.50 14.81 -22.85
C SER A 285 6.08 14.48 -22.39
N ARG A 286 5.27 13.84 -23.24
CA ARG A 286 3.90 13.45 -22.91
C ARG A 286 3.84 12.33 -21.87
N ILE A 287 4.72 11.35 -21.97
CA ILE A 287 4.81 10.25 -20.99
C ILE A 287 5.21 10.79 -19.60
N ILE A 288 6.22 11.67 -19.55
CA ILE A 288 6.71 12.27 -18.31
C ILE A 288 5.64 13.15 -17.66
N GLU A 289 4.91 13.94 -18.44
CA GLU A 289 3.80 14.76 -17.93
C GLU A 289 2.74 13.90 -17.23
N GLN A 290 2.43 12.72 -17.79
CA GLN A 290 1.50 11.78 -17.16
C GLN A 290 2.06 11.14 -15.88
N MET A 291 3.37 11.20 -15.64
CA MET A 291 4.07 10.54 -14.53
C MET A 291 4.59 11.50 -13.45
N LYS A 292 4.24 12.79 -13.51
CA LYS A 292 4.77 13.88 -12.66
C LYS A 292 4.74 13.65 -11.14
N ASP A 293 3.95 12.69 -10.67
CA ASP A 293 3.77 12.34 -9.26
C ASP A 293 4.24 10.94 -8.86
N PHE A 294 4.84 10.19 -9.79
CA PHE A 294 5.20 8.80 -9.57
C PHE A 294 6.46 8.70 -8.71
N SER A 295 6.49 7.68 -7.86
CA SER A 295 7.73 7.26 -7.19
C SER A 295 8.67 6.55 -8.18
N ALA A 296 9.97 6.51 -7.86
CA ALA A 296 10.94 5.80 -8.69
C ALA A 296 10.55 4.32 -8.91
N ALA A 297 10.02 3.65 -7.89
CA ALA A 297 9.52 2.28 -7.98
C ALA A 297 8.33 2.15 -8.95
N GLN A 298 7.43 3.13 -8.98
CA GLN A 298 6.32 3.14 -9.95
C GLN A 298 6.85 3.38 -11.37
N ALA A 299 7.83 4.25 -11.57
CA ALA A 299 8.43 4.49 -12.88
C ALA A 299 9.14 3.24 -13.44
N VAL A 300 9.94 2.56 -12.60
CA VAL A 300 10.55 1.27 -12.96
C VAL A 300 9.48 0.24 -13.33
N ARG A 301 8.39 0.19 -12.57
CA ARG A 301 7.27 -0.71 -12.86
C ARG A 301 6.58 -0.40 -14.18
N VAL A 302 6.33 0.88 -14.50
CA VAL A 302 5.78 1.29 -15.82
C VAL A 302 6.65 0.73 -16.94
N ALA A 303 7.95 0.98 -16.88
CA ALA A 303 8.89 0.52 -17.91
C ALA A 303 8.90 -1.00 -18.02
N GLN A 304 8.97 -1.72 -16.89
CA GLN A 304 8.95 -3.19 -16.89
C GLN A 304 7.65 -3.78 -17.42
N ASP A 305 6.50 -3.19 -17.08
CA ASP A 305 5.20 -3.70 -17.50
C ASP A 305 4.95 -3.38 -18.99
N ALA A 306 5.39 -2.22 -19.48
CA ALA A 306 5.41 -1.89 -20.90
C ALA A 306 6.32 -2.84 -21.71
N ALA A 307 7.52 -3.14 -21.19
CA ALA A 307 8.44 -4.11 -21.77
C ALA A 307 7.84 -5.51 -21.87
N LYS A 308 7.26 -6.01 -20.78
CA LYS A 308 6.58 -7.32 -20.77
C LYS A 308 5.45 -7.36 -21.79
N ARG A 309 4.67 -6.29 -21.89
CA ARG A 309 3.54 -6.20 -22.82
C ARG A 309 4.00 -6.32 -24.27
N ALA A 310 5.01 -5.53 -24.67
CA ALA A 310 5.60 -5.65 -26.01
C ALA A 310 6.02 -7.09 -26.34
N ILE A 311 6.71 -7.76 -25.40
CA ILE A 311 7.15 -9.14 -25.55
C ILE A 311 5.96 -10.11 -25.66
N LEU A 312 4.91 -9.94 -24.85
CA LEU A 312 3.72 -10.79 -24.86
C LEU A 312 2.89 -10.61 -26.15
N GLU A 313 2.89 -9.41 -26.71
CA GLU A 313 2.23 -9.08 -27.98
C GLU A 313 3.08 -9.46 -29.21
N ARG A 314 4.29 -9.99 -28.97
CA ARG A 314 5.29 -10.40 -29.97
C ARG A 314 5.80 -9.22 -30.82
N GLU A 315 5.86 -8.04 -30.22
CA GLU A 315 6.49 -6.87 -30.81
C GLU A 315 7.98 -6.84 -30.44
N GLU A 316 8.82 -6.42 -31.37
CA GLU A 316 10.27 -6.23 -31.14
C GLU A 316 10.57 -4.89 -30.44
N LEU A 317 9.61 -3.96 -30.47
CA LEU A 317 9.78 -2.58 -30.03
C LEU A 317 8.80 -2.23 -28.91
N VAL A 318 9.27 -1.49 -27.91
CA VAL A 318 8.37 -0.80 -26.99
C VAL A 318 7.90 0.50 -27.65
N ILE A 319 6.60 0.60 -27.94
CA ILE A 319 5.96 1.79 -28.50
C ILE A 319 5.27 2.62 -27.41
N GLN A 320 4.83 3.83 -27.77
CA GLN A 320 4.17 4.76 -26.85
C GLN A 320 2.92 4.17 -26.19
N GLU A 321 2.13 3.36 -26.92
CA GLU A 321 0.89 2.75 -26.41
C GLU A 321 1.15 1.83 -25.21
N HIS A 322 2.21 1.01 -25.25
CA HIS A 322 2.58 0.15 -24.13
C HIS A 322 2.88 0.93 -22.84
N LEU A 323 3.53 2.09 -22.95
CA LEU A 323 3.80 2.96 -21.81
C LEU A 323 2.51 3.64 -21.33
N GLU A 324 1.68 4.16 -22.23
CA GLU A 324 0.40 4.79 -21.87
C GLU A 324 -0.53 3.78 -21.16
N GLU A 325 -0.58 2.53 -21.61
CA GLU A 325 -1.34 1.46 -20.97
C GLU A 325 -0.76 1.06 -19.61
N ALA A 326 0.56 0.89 -19.50
CA ALA A 326 1.20 0.57 -18.21
C ALA A 326 1.00 1.72 -17.19
N ILE A 327 1.04 2.98 -17.64
CA ILE A 327 0.70 4.15 -16.81
C ILE A 327 -0.77 4.09 -16.39
N ALA A 328 -1.68 3.76 -17.31
CA ALA A 328 -3.08 3.59 -17.00
C ALA A 328 -3.29 2.47 -15.96
N GLU A 329 -2.63 1.32 -16.09
CA GLU A 329 -2.68 0.21 -15.13
C GLU A 329 -2.08 0.54 -13.77
N ILE A 330 -1.06 1.39 -13.67
CA ILE A 330 -0.59 1.87 -12.36
C ILE A 330 -1.58 2.89 -11.77
N LYS A 331 -2.23 3.69 -12.62
CA LYS A 331 -3.29 4.62 -12.22
C LYS A 331 -4.62 3.93 -11.91
N VAL A 332 -4.84 2.71 -12.39
CA VAL A 332 -6.08 1.93 -12.32
C VAL A 332 -5.81 0.63 -11.56
N PRO A 333 -6.40 0.35 -10.36
CA PRO A 333 -7.70 0.84 -9.94
C PRO A 333 -7.68 1.27 -8.47
N LYS A 334 -7.63 2.60 -8.20
CA LYS A 334 -7.95 3.15 -6.87
C LYS A 334 -9.21 2.50 -6.28
N VAL A 335 -10.21 2.24 -7.13
CA VAL A 335 -11.44 1.51 -6.79
C VAL A 335 -11.18 0.12 -6.23
N SER A 336 -10.36 -0.71 -6.88
CA SER A 336 -10.07 -2.08 -6.42
C SER A 336 -9.20 -2.08 -5.16
N HIS A 337 -8.29 -1.12 -5.02
CA HIS A 337 -7.54 -0.94 -3.78
C HIS A 337 -8.46 -0.60 -2.61
N ILE A 338 -9.38 0.36 -2.81
CA ILE A 338 -10.36 0.75 -1.79
C ILE A 338 -11.29 -0.44 -1.50
N ALA A 339 -11.76 -1.17 -2.51
CA ALA A 339 -12.59 -2.35 -2.33
C ALA A 339 -11.89 -3.43 -1.49
N ALA A 340 -10.61 -3.70 -1.76
CA ALA A 340 -9.83 -4.68 -0.99
C ALA A 340 -9.63 -4.23 0.47
N ARG A 341 -9.40 -2.93 0.70
CA ARG A 341 -9.29 -2.38 2.05
C ARG A 341 -10.61 -2.45 2.82
N LEU A 342 -11.72 -2.10 2.16
CA LEU A 342 -13.07 -2.23 2.74
C LEU A 342 -13.38 -3.68 3.12
N ALA A 343 -13.02 -4.64 2.26
CA ALA A 343 -13.20 -6.06 2.55
C ALA A 343 -12.35 -6.56 3.73
N ALA A 344 -11.20 -5.92 4.00
CA ALA A 344 -10.35 -6.26 5.14
C ALA A 344 -10.89 -5.68 6.47
N GLU A 345 -11.38 -4.44 6.45
CA GLU A 345 -11.90 -3.75 7.64
C GLU A 345 -13.33 -4.18 8.02
N LEU A 346 -14.15 -4.51 7.01
CA LEU A 346 -15.57 -4.87 7.19
C LEU A 346 -15.89 -6.27 6.63
N PRO A 347 -15.17 -7.34 7.01
CA PRO A 347 -15.18 -8.62 6.30
C PRO A 347 -16.54 -9.33 6.21
N ASN A 348 -17.46 -9.02 7.13
CA ASN A 348 -18.79 -9.62 7.21
C ASN A 348 -19.88 -8.79 6.50
N GLU A 349 -19.51 -7.66 5.91
CA GLU A 349 -20.46 -6.78 5.24
C GLU A 349 -20.67 -7.14 3.76
N SER A 350 -21.78 -6.68 3.19
CA SER A 350 -22.15 -7.02 1.82
C SER A 350 -21.30 -6.29 0.79
N CYS A 351 -21.10 -6.92 -0.38
CA CYS A 351 -20.48 -6.24 -1.53
C CYS A 351 -21.28 -5.00 -1.99
N LEU A 352 -22.57 -4.92 -1.67
CA LEU A 352 -23.39 -3.74 -1.95
C LEU A 352 -22.97 -2.55 -1.09
N LEU A 353 -22.60 -2.78 0.16
CA LEU A 353 -22.06 -1.76 1.05
C LEU A 353 -20.69 -1.27 0.56
N TYR A 354 -19.78 -2.17 0.17
CA TYR A 354 -18.49 -1.76 -0.40
C TYR A 354 -18.67 -0.90 -1.65
N ARG A 355 -19.57 -1.30 -2.54
CA ARG A 355 -19.93 -0.53 -3.75
C ARG A 355 -20.48 0.85 -3.38
N ALA A 356 -21.33 0.94 -2.36
CA ALA A 356 -21.88 2.21 -1.88
C ALA A 356 -20.79 3.11 -1.28
N LEU A 357 -19.92 2.58 -0.42
CA LEU A 357 -18.85 3.35 0.25
C LEU A 357 -17.80 3.87 -0.74
N ILE A 358 -17.43 3.08 -1.76
CA ILE A 358 -16.52 3.54 -2.82
C ILE A 358 -17.10 4.76 -3.54
N VAL A 359 -18.37 4.70 -3.92
CA VAL A 359 -19.05 5.80 -4.62
C VAL A 359 -19.30 6.98 -3.69
N GLN A 360 -19.69 6.73 -2.43
CA GLN A 360 -19.85 7.76 -1.42
C GLN A 360 -18.54 8.54 -1.22
N SER A 361 -17.40 7.85 -1.22
CA SER A 361 -16.08 8.48 -1.06
C SER A 361 -15.67 9.39 -2.23
N ALA A 362 -16.29 9.23 -3.40
CA ALA A 362 -15.89 9.92 -4.62
C ALA A 362 -16.29 11.40 -4.60
N ARG A 363 -15.36 12.29 -4.94
CA ARG A 363 -15.62 13.72 -5.12
C ARG A 363 -15.15 14.21 -6.47
N TRP A 364 -15.90 15.18 -7.00
CA TRP A 364 -15.40 15.98 -8.11
C TRP A 364 -14.25 16.87 -7.64
N PRO A 365 -13.17 16.99 -8.43
CA PRO A 365 -12.11 17.97 -8.17
C PRO A 365 -12.65 19.41 -8.29
N GLU A 366 -11.92 20.39 -7.75
CA GLU A 366 -12.34 21.80 -7.72
C GLU A 366 -12.74 22.35 -9.10
N TRP A 367 -11.95 22.04 -10.13
CA TRP A 367 -12.24 22.48 -11.51
C TRP A 367 -13.57 21.94 -12.05
N ALA A 368 -14.01 20.78 -11.58
CA ALA A 368 -15.26 20.15 -11.99
C ALA A 368 -16.48 20.70 -11.22
N MET A 369 -16.24 21.27 -10.03
CA MET A 369 -17.28 21.92 -9.22
C MET A 369 -17.51 23.39 -9.61
N ALA A 370 -16.59 24.00 -10.37
CA ALA A 370 -16.71 25.38 -10.82
C ALA A 370 -18.02 25.63 -11.61
N ASP A 371 -18.64 26.80 -11.43
CA ASP A 371 -19.94 27.11 -12.04
C ASP A 371 -19.89 27.21 -13.57
N GLU A 372 -18.75 27.57 -14.13
CA GLU A 372 -18.52 27.63 -15.58
C GLU A 372 -18.37 26.24 -16.23
N ALA A 373 -18.14 25.19 -15.43
CA ALA A 373 -17.91 23.85 -15.96
C ALA A 373 -19.18 23.24 -16.56
N ASN A 374 -19.05 22.56 -17.70
CA ASN A 374 -20.14 21.75 -18.25
C ASN A 374 -20.34 20.49 -17.39
N LYS A 375 -21.16 20.61 -16.34
CA LYS A 375 -21.37 19.58 -15.32
C LYS A 375 -21.88 18.25 -15.92
N LEU A 376 -22.65 18.29 -17.01
CA LEU A 376 -23.07 17.07 -17.73
C LEU A 376 -21.88 16.36 -18.39
N HIS A 377 -20.97 17.11 -19.01
CA HIS A 377 -19.76 16.55 -19.60
C HIS A 377 -18.82 15.98 -18.53
N VAL A 378 -18.65 16.69 -17.41
CA VAL A 378 -17.89 16.21 -16.25
C VAL A 378 -18.43 14.87 -15.75
N LEU A 379 -19.75 14.78 -15.53
CA LEU A 379 -20.38 13.52 -15.08
C LEU A 379 -20.12 12.37 -16.07
N ARG A 380 -20.13 12.63 -17.39
CA ARG A 380 -19.84 11.61 -18.41
C ARG A 380 -18.37 11.18 -18.42
N GLN A 381 -17.45 12.05 -18.02
CA GLN A 381 -16.01 11.76 -18.00
C GLN A 381 -15.57 11.04 -16.72
N ILE A 382 -15.97 11.55 -15.55
CA ILE A 382 -15.45 11.09 -14.25
C ILE A 382 -16.55 10.53 -13.33
N GLY A 383 -17.79 10.40 -13.80
CA GLY A 383 -18.90 9.86 -13.02
C GLY A 383 -19.13 10.68 -11.75
N TYR A 384 -19.30 9.99 -10.62
CA TYR A 384 -19.44 10.62 -9.31
C TYR A 384 -18.14 11.28 -8.78
N GLY A 385 -17.03 11.18 -9.51
CA GLY A 385 -15.73 11.76 -9.16
C GLY A 385 -14.66 10.74 -8.85
N LEU A 386 -13.60 11.21 -8.18
CA LEU A 386 -12.44 10.40 -7.81
C LEU A 386 -12.65 9.81 -6.41
N PRO A 387 -12.74 8.47 -6.26
CA PRO A 387 -12.82 7.81 -4.96
C PRO A 387 -11.59 8.10 -4.09
N ASN A 388 -11.81 8.16 -2.78
CA ASN A 388 -10.78 8.44 -1.79
C ASN A 388 -10.81 7.39 -0.67
N LEU A 389 -9.64 6.86 -0.31
CA LEU A 389 -9.52 5.77 0.64
C LEU A 389 -9.94 6.17 2.06
N ASP A 390 -9.45 7.31 2.55
CA ASP A 390 -9.74 7.80 3.89
C ASP A 390 -11.23 8.11 4.05
N ARG A 391 -11.85 8.68 3.00
CA ARG A 391 -13.30 8.93 2.98
C ARG A 391 -14.15 7.66 2.93
N ALA A 392 -13.63 6.57 2.35
CA ALA A 392 -14.33 5.31 2.24
C ALA A 392 -14.30 4.51 3.55
N LEU A 393 -13.18 4.56 4.27
CA LEU A 393 -12.96 3.77 5.50
C LEU A 393 -13.27 4.54 6.78
N GLY A 394 -13.08 5.86 6.77
CA GLY A 394 -12.99 6.66 7.97
C GLY A 394 -13.91 7.88 7.98
N ASN A 395 -14.06 8.39 9.19
CA ASN A 395 -14.67 9.68 9.47
C ASN A 395 -13.56 10.68 9.83
N SER A 396 -13.86 11.97 9.70
CA SER A 396 -12.98 13.06 10.14
C SER A 396 -13.74 13.91 11.15
N PRO A 397 -13.09 14.79 11.94
CA PRO A 397 -13.79 15.64 12.89
C PRO A 397 -14.98 16.39 12.25
N ASN A 398 -14.84 16.83 11.00
CA ASN A 398 -15.84 17.56 10.24
C ASN A 398 -16.72 16.69 9.31
N ARG A 399 -16.57 15.35 9.29
CA ARG A 399 -17.36 14.46 8.42
C ARG A 399 -17.77 13.19 9.15
N VAL A 400 -19.06 12.89 9.09
CA VAL A 400 -19.63 11.63 9.54
C VAL A 400 -20.26 10.89 8.37
N THR A 401 -20.09 9.57 8.34
CA THR A 401 -20.69 8.64 7.39
C THR A 401 -21.46 7.60 8.18
N LEU A 402 -22.76 7.56 7.96
CA LEU A 402 -23.71 6.62 8.53
C LEU A 402 -24.07 5.59 7.46
N MET A 403 -24.20 4.34 7.87
CA MET A 403 -24.47 3.23 6.94
C MET A 403 -25.39 2.21 7.57
N THR A 404 -26.18 1.53 6.74
CA THR A 404 -26.95 0.37 7.18
C THR A 404 -26.00 -0.78 7.49
N THR A 405 -26.08 -1.33 8.70
CA THR A 405 -25.36 -2.55 9.07
C THR A 405 -26.07 -3.78 8.49
N ARG A 406 -25.27 -4.70 7.92
CA ARG A 406 -25.74 -5.92 7.23
C ARG A 406 -26.60 -5.63 6.00
N GLU A 407 -26.76 -6.65 5.16
CA GLU A 407 -27.62 -6.56 3.97
C GLU A 407 -29.08 -6.41 4.38
N ARG A 408 -29.70 -5.28 4.03
CA ARG A 408 -31.15 -5.06 4.22
C ARG A 408 -31.91 -5.55 3.00
N ARG A 409 -33.12 -6.05 3.22
CA ARG A 409 -33.96 -6.60 2.15
C ARG A 409 -35.34 -5.94 2.22
N ILE A 410 -35.86 -5.50 1.09
CA ILE A 410 -37.15 -4.82 0.99
C ILE A 410 -38.01 -5.48 -0.10
N VAL A 411 -39.30 -5.65 0.15
CA VAL A 411 -40.24 -6.15 -0.87
C VAL A 411 -40.88 -5.00 -1.65
N ALA A 412 -41.59 -5.31 -2.74
CA ALA A 412 -42.39 -4.31 -3.44
C ALA A 412 -43.50 -3.79 -2.51
N LYS A 413 -43.89 -2.51 -2.65
CA LYS A 413 -44.92 -1.86 -1.81
C LYS A 413 -44.53 -1.78 -0.32
N GLN A 414 -43.24 -1.68 -0.05
CA GLN A 414 -42.69 -1.47 1.28
C GLN A 414 -41.76 -0.27 1.27
N ALA A 415 -41.72 0.46 2.38
CA ALA A 415 -40.69 1.46 2.66
C ALA A 415 -39.99 1.17 3.99
N HIS A 416 -38.66 1.35 3.97
CA HIS A 416 -37.84 1.40 5.17
C HIS A 416 -37.47 2.85 5.45
N VAL A 417 -37.92 3.38 6.59
CA VAL A 417 -37.69 4.76 7.01
C VAL A 417 -36.57 4.81 8.04
N TYR A 418 -35.58 5.66 7.78
CA TYR A 418 -34.43 5.96 8.62
C TYR A 418 -34.49 7.42 9.07
N GLN A 419 -34.12 7.68 10.32
CA GLN A 419 -34.01 9.03 10.85
C GLN A 419 -32.60 9.25 11.38
N VAL A 420 -31.98 10.34 10.94
CA VAL A 420 -30.68 10.80 11.47
C VAL A 420 -30.94 12.01 12.35
N LYS A 421 -30.72 11.88 13.65
CA LYS A 421 -30.87 13.00 14.58
C LYS A 421 -29.73 14.00 14.42
N LEU A 422 -30.06 15.29 14.38
CA LEU A 422 -29.11 16.37 14.20
C LEU A 422 -28.99 17.21 15.49
N PRO A 423 -27.79 17.28 16.10
CA PRO A 423 -27.58 17.99 17.36
C PRO A 423 -27.90 19.49 17.24
N GLU A 424 -28.39 20.09 18.32
CA GLU A 424 -28.83 21.50 18.33
C GLU A 424 -27.74 22.48 17.89
N LYS A 425 -26.47 22.17 18.22
CA LYS A 425 -25.30 22.97 17.85
C LYS A 425 -25.20 23.18 16.33
N LEU A 426 -25.58 22.19 15.53
CA LEU A 426 -25.60 22.32 14.07
C LEU A 426 -26.79 23.14 13.56
N ARG A 427 -27.88 23.17 14.32
CA ARG A 427 -29.15 23.83 13.92
C ARG A 427 -29.21 25.31 14.33
N SER A 428 -28.31 25.77 15.18
CA SER A 428 -28.34 27.15 15.70
C SER A 428 -28.06 28.17 14.58
N GLN A 429 -28.91 29.19 14.44
CA GLN A 429 -28.80 30.23 13.39
C GLN A 429 -27.58 31.16 13.55
N GLY A 430 -26.87 31.10 14.68
CA GLY A 430 -25.75 31.99 14.99
C GLY A 430 -24.48 31.71 14.18
N GLU A 431 -24.32 30.50 13.64
CA GLU A 431 -23.21 30.09 12.79
C GLU A 431 -23.81 29.42 11.54
N SER A 432 -23.83 30.13 10.40
CA SER A 432 -24.32 29.57 9.14
C SER A 432 -23.30 28.57 8.60
N LEU A 433 -23.48 27.29 8.92
CA LEU A 433 -22.59 26.21 8.46
C LEU A 433 -23.08 25.64 7.15
N GLU A 434 -22.18 25.53 6.18
CA GLU A 434 -22.43 24.81 4.94
C GLU A 434 -22.13 23.33 5.15
N ILE A 435 -23.19 22.52 5.07
CA ILE A 435 -23.13 21.07 5.23
C ILE A 435 -23.29 20.46 3.85
N LEU A 436 -22.27 19.73 3.40
CA LEU A 436 -22.39 18.81 2.29
C LEU A 436 -23.14 17.57 2.78
N LEU A 437 -24.30 17.33 2.18
CA LEU A 437 -25.11 16.14 2.35
C LEU A 437 -24.92 15.22 1.14
N GLU A 438 -24.52 13.98 1.38
CA GLU A 438 -24.34 12.96 0.33
C GLU A 438 -25.15 11.72 0.68
N VAL A 439 -25.94 11.20 -0.26
CA VAL A 439 -26.71 9.96 -0.09
C VAL A 439 -26.38 9.01 -1.23
N THR A 440 -26.00 7.77 -0.88
CA THR A 440 -25.76 6.68 -1.83
C THR A 440 -26.59 5.45 -1.48
N LEU A 441 -27.42 5.02 -2.43
CA LEU A 441 -28.16 3.76 -2.41
C LEU A 441 -27.53 2.77 -3.40
N SER A 442 -27.24 1.56 -2.94
CA SER A 442 -26.72 0.46 -3.75
C SER A 442 -27.59 -0.77 -3.57
N TYR A 443 -28.14 -1.30 -4.65
CA TYR A 443 -28.99 -2.50 -4.60
C TYR A 443 -28.73 -3.45 -5.76
N LYS A 444 -29.31 -4.65 -5.67
CA LYS A 444 -29.25 -5.68 -6.71
C LYS A 444 -30.65 -6.09 -7.14
N ALA A 445 -31.05 -5.68 -8.33
CA ALA A 445 -32.28 -6.16 -8.97
C ALA A 445 -31.98 -7.22 -10.03
N GLN A 446 -32.87 -8.22 -10.15
CA GLN A 446 -32.74 -9.23 -11.19
C GLN A 446 -33.28 -8.69 -12.53
N PRO A 447 -32.51 -8.75 -13.63
CA PRO A 447 -33.02 -8.36 -14.93
C PRO A 447 -33.99 -9.42 -15.47
N ARG A 448 -35.20 -9.02 -15.84
CA ARG A 448 -36.14 -9.90 -16.54
C ARG A 448 -35.80 -9.99 -18.03
N ARG A 449 -35.71 -11.21 -18.54
CA ARG A 449 -35.51 -11.50 -19.97
C ARG A 449 -36.86 -11.50 -20.69
N THR A 450 -37.05 -10.61 -21.65
CA THR A 450 -38.18 -10.70 -22.60
C THR A 450 -37.70 -11.27 -23.94
N ARG A 451 -38.61 -11.81 -24.77
CA ARG A 451 -38.28 -12.37 -26.11
C ARG A 451 -37.57 -11.36 -27.04
N ARG A 452 -37.80 -10.05 -26.85
CA ARG A 452 -37.26 -8.96 -27.69
C ARG A 452 -36.08 -8.21 -27.05
N ASN A 453 -36.01 -8.15 -25.72
CA ASN A 453 -34.96 -7.43 -24.99
C ASN A 453 -34.56 -8.18 -23.70
N ARG A 454 -33.28 -8.56 -23.61
CA ARG A 454 -32.76 -9.41 -22.53
C ARG A 454 -32.40 -8.66 -21.23
N ARG A 455 -32.48 -7.31 -21.21
CA ARG A 455 -31.92 -6.47 -20.11
C ARG A 455 -32.75 -5.23 -19.73
N LYS A 456 -33.95 -5.00 -20.29
CA LYS A 456 -34.65 -3.71 -20.14
C LYS A 456 -35.47 -3.53 -18.86
N TYR A 457 -35.84 -4.61 -18.17
CA TYR A 457 -36.82 -4.53 -17.08
C TYR A 457 -36.24 -5.09 -15.79
N LEU A 458 -36.19 -4.27 -14.73
CA LEU A 458 -35.85 -4.72 -13.38
C LEU A 458 -37.05 -5.44 -12.76
N SER A 459 -36.79 -6.53 -12.03
CA SER A 459 -37.81 -7.33 -11.33
C SER A 459 -38.56 -6.49 -10.30
N THR A 460 -37.80 -5.78 -9.46
CA THR A 460 -38.23 -4.83 -8.45
C THR A 460 -37.12 -3.79 -8.41
N TRP A 461 -37.46 -2.52 -8.51
CA TRP A 461 -36.48 -1.43 -8.48
C TRP A 461 -36.68 -0.60 -7.22
N LEU A 462 -35.59 -0.01 -6.74
CA LEU A 462 -35.59 0.80 -5.54
C LEU A 462 -35.27 2.25 -5.88
N ASP A 463 -35.82 3.16 -5.10
CA ASP A 463 -35.39 4.55 -5.02
C ASP A 463 -35.29 4.95 -3.54
N TRP A 464 -34.74 6.13 -3.29
CA TRP A 464 -34.79 6.76 -1.99
C TRP A 464 -35.40 8.15 -2.08
N GLU A 465 -36.12 8.52 -1.03
CA GLU A 465 -36.69 9.84 -0.81
C GLU A 465 -36.18 10.36 0.54
N CYS A 466 -36.04 11.67 0.67
CA CYS A 466 -35.62 12.29 1.93
C CYS A 466 -36.64 13.35 2.36
N SER A 467 -36.53 13.80 3.61
CA SER A 467 -37.28 14.95 4.10
C SER A 467 -36.93 16.20 3.26
N LYS A 468 -37.93 17.07 3.07
CA LYS A 468 -37.79 18.41 2.48
C LYS A 468 -37.25 19.40 3.52
N LYS A 469 -36.87 20.61 3.08
CA LYS A 469 -36.45 21.70 3.97
C LYS A 469 -37.53 21.96 5.02
N GLY A 470 -37.18 21.86 6.29
CA GLY A 470 -38.14 22.09 7.38
C GLY A 470 -39.24 21.03 7.53
N GLU A 471 -39.16 19.88 6.85
CA GLU A 471 -40.18 18.82 6.94
C GLU A 471 -39.94 17.95 8.18
N ASP A 472 -40.95 17.87 9.05
CA ASP A 472 -40.94 17.02 10.23
C ASP A 472 -41.10 15.53 9.87
N PRO A 473 -40.59 14.60 10.70
CA PRO A 473 -40.62 13.17 10.37
C PRO A 473 -42.01 12.57 10.17
N GLU A 474 -43.02 13.05 10.91
CA GLU A 474 -44.41 12.58 10.76
C GLU A 474 -44.99 12.98 9.40
N ARG A 475 -44.78 14.23 8.97
CA ARG A 475 -45.20 14.72 7.66
C ARG A 475 -44.48 14.02 6.52
N PHE A 476 -43.19 13.74 6.71
CA PHE A 476 -42.41 12.94 5.78
C PHE A 476 -43.03 11.55 5.58
N LEU A 477 -43.37 10.86 6.67
CA LEU A 477 -43.98 9.54 6.64
C LEU A 477 -45.36 9.57 5.94
N GLU A 478 -46.21 10.56 6.25
CA GLU A 478 -47.48 10.76 5.54
C GLU A 478 -47.28 10.99 4.04
N ARG A 479 -46.24 11.76 3.65
CA ARG A 479 -45.95 12.03 2.25
C ARG A 479 -45.51 10.77 1.51
N ILE A 480 -44.66 9.94 2.11
CA ILE A 480 -44.22 8.67 1.50
C ILE A 480 -45.40 7.73 1.30
N LEU A 481 -46.33 7.66 2.27
CA LEU A 481 -47.55 6.88 2.13
C LEU A 481 -48.46 7.43 1.01
N LYS A 482 -48.62 8.75 0.89
CA LYS A 482 -49.48 9.38 -0.13
C LYS A 482 -48.87 9.37 -1.54
N GLU A 483 -47.55 9.53 -1.68
CA GLU A 483 -46.87 9.62 -2.99
C GLU A 483 -46.90 8.30 -3.77
N TYR A 484 -47.12 7.16 -3.13
CA TYR A 484 -47.22 5.86 -3.81
C TYR A 484 -48.51 5.72 -4.63
N ASP A 485 -49.59 6.39 -4.21
CA ASP A 485 -50.90 6.40 -4.88
C ASP A 485 -51.05 7.56 -5.88
N ALA A 486 -50.11 8.50 -5.92
CA ALA A 486 -50.17 9.69 -6.78
C ALA A 486 -49.63 9.42 -8.19
N PRO A 487 -50.26 9.94 -9.26
CA PRO A 487 -49.72 9.84 -10.62
C PRO A 487 -48.37 10.57 -10.75
N ASP A 488 -47.48 10.06 -11.60
CA ASP A 488 -46.08 10.50 -11.79
C ASP A 488 -45.90 12.01 -12.11
N ASP A 489 -46.97 12.71 -12.48
CA ASP A 489 -46.99 14.10 -12.96
C ASP A 489 -47.37 15.14 -11.89
N ALA A 490 -47.44 14.75 -10.61
CA ALA A 490 -47.79 15.69 -9.54
C ALA A 490 -46.71 16.79 -9.37
N GLU A 491 -47.10 18.07 -9.47
CA GLU A 491 -46.24 19.23 -9.18
C GLU A 491 -45.71 19.14 -7.75
N LYS A 492 -44.46 18.67 -7.59
CA LYS A 492 -43.79 18.62 -6.29
C LYS A 492 -43.28 20.02 -5.94
N GLY A 493 -44.05 20.71 -5.08
CA GLY A 493 -43.84 22.11 -4.69
C GLY A 493 -42.51 22.50 -4.03
N GLU A 494 -42.40 23.80 -3.75
CA GLU A 494 -41.26 24.49 -3.14
C GLU A 494 -40.76 23.82 -1.84
N GLY A 495 -39.44 23.88 -1.58
CA GLY A 495 -38.80 23.34 -0.37
C GLY A 495 -37.94 22.09 -0.56
N ILE A 496 -37.70 21.63 -1.80
CA ILE A 496 -36.83 20.48 -2.08
C ILE A 496 -35.35 20.92 -2.03
N PHE A 497 -34.48 20.09 -1.45
CA PHE A 497 -33.03 20.32 -1.52
C PHE A 497 -32.55 20.35 -2.98
N LYS A 498 -31.61 21.24 -3.28
CA LYS A 498 -31.10 21.44 -4.65
C LYS A 498 -30.05 20.39 -5.00
N TRP A 499 -30.52 19.16 -5.20
CA TRP A 499 -29.70 18.01 -5.56
C TRP A 499 -28.96 18.18 -6.88
N MET A 500 -27.76 17.61 -6.97
CA MET A 500 -26.94 17.69 -8.17
C MET A 500 -27.56 16.95 -9.36
N LEU A 501 -28.04 15.73 -9.17
CA LEU A 501 -28.61 14.89 -10.23
C LEU A 501 -30.14 14.90 -10.24
N GLY A 502 -30.77 14.77 -9.08
CA GLY A 502 -32.23 14.68 -8.95
C GLY A 502 -32.80 13.32 -9.33
N LYS A 503 -34.05 13.08 -8.93
CA LYS A 503 -34.76 11.79 -9.13
C LYS A 503 -35.02 11.49 -10.61
N GLN A 504 -35.51 12.47 -11.35
CA GLN A 504 -35.85 12.36 -12.77
C GLN A 504 -34.99 13.31 -13.60
N ASN A 505 -35.00 13.09 -14.92
CA ASN A 505 -34.30 13.97 -15.83
C ASN A 505 -34.76 15.41 -15.63
N ASN A 506 -33.80 16.34 -15.60
CA ASN A 506 -34.03 17.77 -15.45
C ASN A 506 -34.52 18.24 -14.07
N HIS A 507 -34.63 17.34 -13.08
CA HIS A 507 -35.04 17.70 -11.72
C HIS A 507 -33.85 18.12 -10.84
N GLY A 508 -32.61 17.76 -11.21
CA GLY A 508 -31.39 18.24 -10.56
C GLY A 508 -30.79 19.49 -11.22
N ILE A 509 -29.62 19.88 -10.68
CA ILE A 509 -28.77 20.91 -11.26
C ILE A 509 -28.26 20.48 -12.64
N ILE A 510 -27.84 19.21 -12.80
CA ILE A 510 -27.45 18.64 -14.09
C ILE A 510 -28.71 18.25 -14.87
N LYS A 511 -28.87 18.79 -16.07
CA LYS A 511 -29.95 18.43 -16.99
C LYS A 511 -29.64 17.13 -17.74
N ASP A 512 -30.69 16.46 -18.23
CA ASP A 512 -30.66 15.19 -18.98
C ASP A 512 -30.06 13.98 -18.24
N VAL A 513 -30.05 14.02 -16.91
CA VAL A 513 -29.58 12.92 -16.05
C VAL A 513 -30.58 12.68 -14.93
N SER A 514 -30.70 11.42 -14.52
CA SER A 514 -31.48 10.97 -13.38
C SER A 514 -30.59 10.13 -12.47
N ARG A 515 -30.64 10.35 -11.15
CA ARG A 515 -29.95 9.50 -10.16
C ARG A 515 -30.50 8.07 -10.15
N SER A 516 -31.77 7.91 -10.51
CA SER A 516 -32.48 6.62 -10.52
C SER A 516 -32.17 5.78 -11.76
N ALA A 517 -31.24 6.22 -12.63
CA ALA A 517 -30.79 5.53 -13.85
C ALA A 517 -29.88 4.32 -13.58
N GLY A 518 -30.22 3.47 -12.61
CA GLY A 518 -29.50 2.23 -12.31
C GLY A 518 -29.68 1.74 -10.88
N THR A 519 -28.92 0.70 -10.53
CA THR A 519 -28.95 0.09 -9.19
C THR A 519 -27.95 0.71 -8.20
N LEU A 520 -27.30 1.80 -8.60
CA LEU A 520 -26.36 2.56 -7.79
C LEU A 520 -26.66 4.04 -8.00
N GLN A 521 -27.21 4.65 -6.96
CA GLN A 521 -27.77 5.99 -7.00
C GLN A 521 -27.00 6.82 -5.98
N LYS A 522 -26.20 7.78 -6.42
CA LYS A 522 -25.58 8.78 -5.55
C LYS A 522 -26.09 10.16 -5.94
N ASP A 523 -26.40 10.97 -4.95
CA ASP A 523 -26.71 12.38 -5.13
C ASP A 523 -26.13 13.19 -3.96
N TRP A 524 -25.85 14.47 -4.21
CA TRP A 524 -25.29 15.36 -3.21
C TRP A 524 -25.82 16.77 -3.35
N THR A 525 -25.81 17.51 -2.25
CA THR A 525 -26.24 18.90 -2.16
C THR A 525 -25.49 19.58 -1.03
N VAL A 526 -25.22 20.87 -1.18
CA VAL A 526 -24.74 21.72 -0.09
C VAL A 526 -25.96 22.46 0.48
N VAL A 527 -26.14 22.38 1.79
CA VAL A 527 -27.26 23.01 2.49
C VAL A 527 -26.73 23.82 3.65
N ASN A 528 -27.42 24.91 3.97
CA ASN A 528 -27.12 25.62 5.20
C ASN A 528 -27.69 24.86 6.38
N SER A 529 -26.98 24.85 7.49
CA SER A 529 -27.31 24.03 8.64
C SER A 529 -28.64 24.37 9.30
N PHE A 530 -29.09 25.63 9.21
CA PHE A 530 -30.42 26.08 9.66
C PHE A 530 -31.57 25.57 8.78
N GLU A 531 -31.30 25.04 7.58
CA GLU A 531 -32.33 24.44 6.73
C GLU A 531 -32.68 23.00 7.15
N LEU A 532 -31.87 22.41 8.05
CA LEU A 532 -32.07 21.08 8.61
C LEU A 532 -32.91 21.13 9.89
N THR A 533 -33.84 20.18 10.02
CA THR A 533 -34.68 19.99 11.22
C THR A 533 -33.97 19.13 12.27
N GLU A 534 -34.63 18.84 13.40
CA GLU A 534 -34.12 17.95 14.45
C GLU A 534 -33.75 16.55 13.92
N ALA A 535 -34.44 16.06 12.88
CA ALA A 535 -34.15 14.78 12.28
C ALA A 535 -34.22 14.84 10.75
N PHE A 536 -33.14 14.41 10.10
CA PHE A 536 -33.11 14.19 8.67
C PHE A 536 -33.65 12.78 8.37
N SER A 537 -34.80 12.70 7.69
CA SER A 537 -35.48 11.43 7.41
C SER A 537 -35.20 10.96 5.99
N ILE A 538 -35.00 9.65 5.82
CA ILE A 538 -34.74 9.02 4.52
C ILE A 538 -35.57 7.74 4.42
N ALA A 539 -36.31 7.57 3.34
CA ALA A 539 -37.05 6.36 3.04
C ALA A 539 -36.43 5.66 1.84
N VAL A 540 -36.16 4.35 1.95
CA VAL A 540 -35.89 3.47 0.81
C VAL A 540 -37.21 2.82 0.43
N VAL A 541 -37.63 2.97 -0.82
CA VAL A 541 -38.95 2.53 -1.30
C VAL A 541 -38.80 1.42 -2.33
N GLY A 542 -39.51 0.31 -2.12
CA GLY A 542 -39.59 -0.81 -3.05
C GLY A 542 -40.75 -0.65 -4.03
N HIS A 543 -40.44 -0.44 -5.31
CA HIS A 543 -41.46 -0.31 -6.35
C HIS A 543 -41.74 -1.63 -7.06
N GLU A 544 -43.02 -1.87 -7.37
CA GLU A 544 -43.43 -3.00 -8.18
C GLU A 544 -42.79 -2.91 -9.58
N GLY A 545 -41.94 -3.89 -9.88
CA GLY A 545 -41.34 -4.02 -11.21
C GLY A 545 -41.99 -5.16 -11.98
N TRP A 546 -41.22 -5.77 -12.88
CA TRP A 546 -41.73 -6.83 -13.75
C TRP A 546 -41.61 -8.23 -13.11
N ASN A 547 -41.65 -8.35 -11.79
CA ASN A 547 -41.64 -9.64 -11.11
C ASN A 547 -43.07 -10.12 -10.84
N ASN A 548 -43.33 -11.41 -11.07
CA ASN A 548 -44.64 -12.01 -10.76
C ASN A 548 -44.69 -12.56 -9.33
N ASP A 549 -43.56 -12.55 -8.61
CA ASP A 549 -43.46 -12.99 -7.23
C ASP A 549 -43.61 -11.79 -6.27
N PRO A 550 -44.74 -11.68 -5.55
CA PRO A 550 -45.00 -10.59 -4.62
C PRO A 550 -44.13 -10.64 -3.35
N GLU A 551 -43.49 -11.77 -3.04
CA GLU A 551 -42.60 -11.93 -1.88
C GLU A 551 -41.12 -11.67 -2.23
N ALA A 552 -40.83 -11.34 -3.49
CA ALA A 552 -39.46 -11.14 -3.95
C ALA A 552 -38.81 -9.90 -3.31
N SER A 553 -37.94 -10.17 -2.34
CA SER A 553 -37.16 -9.14 -1.66
C SER A 553 -35.89 -8.77 -2.42
N VAL A 554 -35.58 -7.47 -2.44
CA VAL A 554 -34.39 -6.89 -3.05
C VAL A 554 -33.39 -6.50 -1.97
N PRO A 555 -32.14 -6.98 -2.05
CA PRO A 555 -31.12 -6.55 -1.12
C PRO A 555 -30.55 -5.18 -1.48
N TYR A 556 -30.30 -4.36 -0.47
CA TYR A 556 -29.72 -3.03 -0.61
C TYR A 556 -28.81 -2.65 0.56
N SER A 557 -28.03 -1.61 0.35
CA SER A 557 -27.26 -0.89 1.36
C SER A 557 -27.40 0.61 1.13
N LEU A 558 -27.62 1.35 2.21
CA LEU A 558 -27.76 2.80 2.22
C LEU A 558 -26.61 3.42 3.00
N VAL A 559 -26.00 4.46 2.42
CA VAL A 559 -24.91 5.23 3.02
C VAL A 559 -25.25 6.72 2.93
N VAL A 560 -25.08 7.44 4.04
CA VAL A 560 -25.37 8.87 4.15
C VAL A 560 -24.18 9.54 4.80
N SER A 561 -23.71 10.66 4.25
CA SER A 561 -22.64 11.44 4.87
C SER A 561 -23.07 12.89 5.07
N PHE A 562 -22.64 13.45 6.19
CA PHE A 562 -22.70 14.87 6.49
C PHE A 562 -21.28 15.37 6.66
N GLU A 563 -20.93 16.46 5.97
CA GLU A 563 -19.59 17.05 6.03
C GLU A 563 -19.68 18.57 6.12
N ALA A 564 -19.13 19.14 7.19
CA ALA A 564 -18.97 20.59 7.30
C ALA A 564 -17.80 21.03 6.39
N ILE A 565 -18.10 21.88 5.40
CA ILE A 565 -17.11 22.33 4.40
C ILE A 565 -16.16 23.38 5.00
N GLN A 566 -16.60 24.10 6.03
CA GLN A 566 -15.79 25.08 6.74
C GLN A 566 -14.81 24.37 7.68
N VAL A 567 -13.51 24.64 7.49
CA VAL A 567 -12.39 24.04 8.20
C VAL A 567 -12.44 24.54 9.65
N ASP A 568 -12.75 23.66 10.61
CA ASP A 568 -12.54 23.79 12.08
C ASP A 568 -13.75 23.46 12.97
N ILE A 569 -14.90 23.04 12.42
CA ILE A 569 -16.05 22.65 13.26
C ILE A 569 -16.19 21.12 13.34
N PRO A 570 -15.93 20.51 14.51
CA PRO A 570 -16.10 19.09 14.70
C PRO A 570 -17.58 18.73 14.82
N ILE A 571 -18.14 18.08 13.79
CA ILE A 571 -19.53 17.60 13.77
C ILE A 571 -19.64 16.11 14.11
N TYR A 572 -18.55 15.36 13.96
CA TYR A 572 -18.56 13.90 14.07
C TYR A 572 -19.02 13.42 15.45
N THR A 573 -18.35 13.88 16.51
CA THR A 573 -18.66 13.46 17.88
C THR A 573 -20.10 13.78 18.24
N SER A 574 -20.58 14.98 17.90
CA SER A 574 -21.95 15.41 18.22
C SER A 574 -23.04 14.64 17.46
N ILE A 575 -22.80 14.24 16.21
CA ILE A 575 -23.77 13.43 15.46
C ILE A 575 -23.76 11.98 15.96
N VAL A 576 -22.60 11.43 16.29
CA VAL A 576 -22.47 10.06 16.83
C VAL A 576 -23.17 9.95 18.18
N GLU A 577 -22.95 10.90 19.10
CA GLU A 577 -23.63 10.96 20.40
C GLU A 577 -25.15 11.00 20.21
N ALA A 578 -25.66 11.83 19.29
CA ALA A 578 -27.09 11.93 19.00
C ALA A 578 -27.69 10.65 18.40
N GLN A 579 -26.90 9.80 17.73
CA GLN A 579 -27.39 8.53 17.18
C GLN A 579 -27.43 7.41 18.23
N VAL A 580 -26.50 7.39 19.20
CA VAL A 580 -26.46 6.35 20.24
C VAL A 580 -27.71 6.39 21.13
N GLU A 581 -28.33 7.56 21.26
CA GLU A 581 -29.51 7.76 22.08
C GLU A 581 -30.83 7.29 21.43
N THR A 582 -30.83 6.81 20.18
CA THR A 582 -32.10 6.45 19.52
C THR A 582 -31.95 5.43 18.38
N GLU A 583 -32.52 4.24 18.53
CA GLU A 583 -32.78 3.32 17.42
C GLU A 583 -34.20 3.56 16.89
N ILE A 584 -34.35 4.28 15.78
CA ILE A 584 -35.65 4.33 15.07
C ILE A 584 -35.43 3.94 13.61
N GLN A 585 -35.72 2.67 13.34
CA GLN A 585 -36.02 2.17 12.01
C GLN A 585 -37.49 1.75 12.01
N ALA A 586 -38.28 2.32 11.12
CA ALA A 586 -39.67 1.91 10.92
C ALA A 586 -39.82 1.20 9.57
N GLU A 587 -40.40 0.01 9.58
CA GLU A 587 -40.80 -0.72 8.37
C GLU A 587 -42.29 -0.51 8.15
N ILE A 588 -42.66 -0.02 6.97
CA ILE A 588 -44.02 0.38 6.66
C ILE A 588 -44.43 -0.26 5.34
N GLN A 589 -45.61 -0.88 5.32
CA GLN A 589 -46.24 -1.34 4.10
C GLN A 589 -46.99 -0.16 3.46
N ILE A 590 -46.67 0.14 2.20
CA ILE A 590 -47.24 1.27 1.47
C ILE A 590 -48.36 0.80 0.56
#